data_AF-A0AAN0K273-F1
#
_entry.id   AF-A0AAN0K273-F1
#
_cell.length_a   1.000
_cell.length_b   1.000
_cell.length_c   1.000
_cell.angle_alpha   90.00
_cell.angle_beta   90.00
_cell.angle_gamma   90.00
#
_symmetry.space_group_name_H-M   'P 1'
#
loop_
_entity.id
_entity.type
_entity.pdbx_description
1 polymer ?
#
loop_
_entity_poly.entity_id
_entity_poly.type
_entity_poly.pdbx_seq_one_letter_code
_entity_poly.pdbx_strand_id
1 'polypeptide(L)'
;MWNYVYYSLYLDSIDIGDHNAIQKYVYELMLENNTGFFPQEEACCLIDEEDSVDKIDELEKKVEEILRYFREKEHKKSLSVKRQEQDKWEEEVLKGQSSSYTTS
;
A
#
# COMPACT_ATOMS: atom_id res chain seq x y z
N MET A 1 -25.02 -24.59 -6.84
CA MET A 1 -24.06 -25.71 -6.97
C MET A 1 -23.51 -25.85 -8.39
N TRP A 2 -24.35 -26.02 -9.42
CA TRP A 2 -23.90 -26.22 -10.81
C TRP A 2 -22.94 -25.17 -11.37
N ASN A 3 -23.04 -23.91 -10.93
CA ASN A 3 -22.11 -22.86 -11.34
C ASN A 3 -20.63 -23.20 -11.05
N TYR A 4 -20.33 -23.90 -9.94
CA TYR A 4 -18.96 -24.32 -9.64
C TYR A 4 -18.47 -25.41 -10.59
N VAL A 5 -19.36 -26.33 -10.99
CA VAL A 5 -19.04 -27.38 -11.98
C VAL A 5 -18.82 -26.76 -13.36
N TYR A 6 -19.64 -25.80 -13.75
CA TYR A 6 -19.43 -25.07 -15.00
C TYR A 6 -18.14 -24.23 -14.96
N TYR A 7 -17.82 -23.65 -13.81
CA TYR A 7 -16.58 -22.90 -13.63
C TYR A 7 -15.35 -23.79 -13.75
N SER A 8 -15.36 -25.01 -13.18
CA SER A 8 -14.24 -25.96 -13.37
C SER A 8 -14.08 -26.36 -14.84
N LEU A 9 -15.17 -26.66 -15.54
CA LEU A 9 -15.12 -26.98 -16.98
C LEU A 9 -14.65 -25.79 -17.82
N TYR A 10 -15.02 -24.57 -17.41
CA TYR A 10 -14.57 -23.34 -18.05
C TYR A 10 -13.07 -23.13 -17.85
N LEU A 11 -12.55 -23.32 -16.63
CA LEU A 11 -11.10 -23.23 -16.37
C LEU A 11 -10.30 -24.21 -17.23
N ASP A 12 -10.80 -25.44 -17.41
CA ASP A 12 -10.17 -26.46 -18.27
C ASP A 12 -10.23 -26.11 -19.77
N SER A 13 -11.16 -25.24 -20.17
CA SER A 13 -11.35 -24.84 -21.58
C SER A 13 -10.49 -23.67 -22.03
N ILE A 14 -9.91 -22.90 -21.10
CA ILE A 14 -9.09 -21.71 -21.37
C ILE A 14 -7.61 -22.10 -21.27
N ASP A 15 -6.77 -21.47 -22.08
CA ASP A 15 -5.32 -21.65 -21.95
C ASP A 15 -4.81 -21.11 -20.60
N ILE A 16 -3.82 -21.79 -20.02
CA ILE A 16 -3.25 -21.45 -18.71
C ILE A 16 -2.60 -20.05 -18.74
N GLY A 17 -2.09 -19.62 -19.89
CA GLY A 17 -1.51 -18.28 -20.07
C GLY A 17 -2.52 -17.15 -20.01
N ASP A 18 -3.79 -17.44 -20.28
CA ASP A 18 -4.89 -16.46 -20.35
C ASP A 18 -5.72 -16.38 -19.06
N HIS A 19 -5.35 -17.16 -18.03
CA HIS A 19 -6.02 -17.11 -16.74
C HIS A 19 -5.79 -15.75 -16.06
N ASN A 20 -6.88 -15.12 -15.63
CA ASN A 20 -6.79 -14.01 -14.69
C ASN A 20 -6.27 -14.48 -13.33
N ALA A 21 -5.91 -13.53 -12.46
CA ALA A 21 -5.32 -13.84 -11.16
C ALA A 21 -6.16 -14.79 -10.29
N ILE A 22 -7.49 -14.65 -10.31
CA ILE A 22 -8.41 -15.49 -9.52
C ILE A 22 -8.55 -16.88 -10.17
N GLN A 23 -8.68 -16.93 -11.49
CA GLN A 23 -8.75 -18.19 -12.24
C GLN A 23 -7.51 -19.04 -12.02
N LYS A 24 -6.33 -18.42 -12.12
CA LYS A 24 -5.05 -19.06 -11.88
C LYS A 24 -4.95 -19.60 -10.45
N TYR A 25 -5.33 -18.80 -9.46
CA TYR A 25 -5.36 -19.22 -8.06
C TYR A 25 -6.24 -20.47 -7.85
N VAL A 26 -7.46 -20.46 -8.38
CA VAL A 26 -8.37 -21.61 -8.26
C VAL A 26 -7.81 -22.82 -9.01
N TYR A 27 -7.26 -22.61 -10.22
CA TYR A 27 -6.68 -23.68 -11.03
C TYR A 27 -5.49 -24.37 -10.35
N GLU A 28 -4.58 -23.60 -9.74
CA GLU A 28 -3.44 -24.13 -8.97
C GLU A 28 -3.93 -24.99 -7.79
N LEU A 29 -4.92 -24.51 -7.03
CA LEU A 29 -5.50 -25.28 -5.93
C LEU A 29 -6.20 -26.56 -6.40
N MET A 30 -6.86 -26.53 -7.56
CA MET A 30 -7.47 -27.72 -8.14
C MET A 30 -6.44 -28.79 -8.51
N LEU A 31 -5.27 -28.41 -9.05
CA LEU A 31 -4.17 -29.34 -9.34
C LEU A 31 -3.61 -30.00 -8.07
N GLU A 32 -3.65 -29.28 -6.94
CA GLU A 32 -3.25 -29.78 -5.62
C GLU A 32 -4.33 -30.62 -4.92
N ASN A 33 -5.50 -30.84 -5.56
CA ASN A 33 -6.70 -31.41 -4.93
C ASN A 33 -7.14 -30.65 -3.67
N ASN A 34 -6.86 -29.34 -3.62
CA ASN A 34 -7.19 -28.47 -2.51
C ASN A 34 -8.50 -27.72 -2.76
N THR A 35 -9.50 -27.96 -1.91
CA THR A 35 -10.83 -27.35 -2.00
C THR A 35 -10.97 -26.07 -1.17
N GLY A 36 -9.86 -25.50 -0.68
CA GLY A 36 -9.86 -24.31 0.17
C GLY A 36 -10.36 -23.02 -0.49
N PHE A 37 -10.63 -23.02 -1.80
CA PHE A 37 -11.25 -21.89 -2.48
C PHE A 37 -12.78 -21.85 -2.34
N PHE A 38 -13.41 -22.92 -1.85
CA PHE A 38 -14.84 -22.89 -1.58
C PHE A 38 -15.10 -22.06 -0.32
N PRO A 39 -16.08 -21.15 -0.35
CA PRO A 39 -16.54 -20.47 0.86
C PRO A 39 -17.05 -21.50 1.88
N GLN A 40 -16.39 -21.59 3.03
CA GLN A 40 -16.77 -22.45 4.16
C GLN A 40 -17.22 -21.56 5.31
N GLU A 41 -18.44 -21.77 5.81
CA GLU A 41 -19.02 -21.06 6.96
C GLU A 41 -19.16 -19.52 6.78
N GLU A 42 -18.67 -18.98 5.68
CA GLU A 42 -18.69 -17.56 5.32
C GLU A 42 -19.07 -17.42 3.84
N ALA A 43 -19.88 -16.42 3.50
CA ALA A 43 -20.19 -16.08 2.11
C ALA A 43 -20.56 -14.60 2.02
N CYS A 44 -20.30 -13.96 0.88
CA CYS A 44 -20.64 -12.54 0.72
C CYS A 44 -22.12 -12.24 0.97
N CYS A 45 -23.02 -13.18 0.66
CA CYS A 45 -24.46 -13.03 0.92
C CYS A 45 -24.86 -13.21 2.39
N LEU A 46 -23.92 -13.56 3.26
CA LEU A 46 -24.10 -13.66 4.71
C LEU A 46 -23.52 -12.43 5.44
N ILE A 47 -22.80 -11.55 4.73
CA ILE A 47 -22.28 -10.31 5.29
C ILE A 47 -23.43 -9.30 5.30
N ASP A 48 -23.87 -8.88 6.48
CA ASP A 48 -24.85 -7.81 6.63
C ASP A 48 -24.28 -6.51 6.05
N GLU A 49 -25.07 -5.78 5.26
CA GLU A 49 -24.61 -4.56 4.58
C GLU A 49 -24.10 -3.49 5.56
N GLU A 50 -24.66 -3.43 6.76
CA GLU A 50 -24.23 -2.55 7.86
C GLU A 50 -22.77 -2.82 8.26
N ASP A 51 -22.38 -4.10 8.27
CA ASP A 51 -21.06 -4.60 8.65
C ASP A 51 -19.98 -4.29 7.59
N SER A 52 -20.39 -4.00 6.35
CA SER A 52 -19.50 -3.54 5.27
C SER A 52 -19.28 -2.03 5.29
N VAL A 53 -20.29 -1.24 5.68
CA VAL A 53 -20.21 0.22 5.74
C VAL A 53 -19.25 0.64 6.86
N ASP A 54 -19.36 0.02 8.04
CA ASP A 54 -18.49 0.31 9.18
C ASP A 54 -17.00 0.03 8.89
N LYS A 55 -16.71 -1.01 8.10
CA LYS A 55 -15.34 -1.37 7.69
C LYS A 55 -14.75 -0.36 6.69
N ILE A 56 -15.58 0.25 5.84
CA ILE A 56 -15.14 1.29 4.90
C ILE A 56 -14.77 2.56 5.66
N ASP A 57 -15.60 2.99 6.61
CA ASP A 57 -15.36 4.17 7.44
C ASP A 57 -14.10 4.01 8.30
N GLU A 58 -13.85 2.80 8.82
CA GLU A 58 -12.61 2.51 9.56
C GLU A 58 -11.37 2.60 8.64
N LEU A 59 -11.50 2.12 7.41
CA LEU A 59 -10.41 2.13 6.44
C LEU A 59 -10.08 3.56 5.98
N GLU A 60 -11.11 4.39 5.77
CA GLU A 60 -10.96 5.80 5.44
C GLU A 60 -10.16 6.54 6.53
N LYS A 61 -10.52 6.33 7.80
CA LYS A 61 -9.77 6.90 8.94
C LYS A 61 -8.29 6.49 8.93
N LYS A 62 -8.00 5.21 8.68
CA LYS A 62 -6.60 4.72 8.61
C LYS A 62 -5.82 5.38 7.46
N VAL A 63 -6.46 5.56 6.31
CA VAL A 63 -5.84 6.25 5.16
C VAL A 63 -5.54 7.71 5.49
N GLU A 64 -6.49 8.43 6.12
CA GLU A 64 -6.28 9.81 6.54
C GLU A 64 -5.11 9.96 7.52
N GLU A 65 -4.99 9.05 8.48
CA GLU A 65 -3.88 9.04 9.44
C GLU A 65 -2.52 8.83 8.77
N ILE A 66 -2.45 7.91 7.80
CA ILE A 66 -1.25 7.67 7.01
C ILE A 66 -0.86 8.93 6.21
N LEU A 67 -1.82 9.57 5.55
CA LEU A 67 -1.59 10.81 4.80
C LEU A 67 -1.15 11.96 5.71
N ARG A 68 -1.72 12.07 6.92
CA ARG A 68 -1.27 13.04 7.93
C ARG A 68 0.17 12.77 8.34
N TYR A 69 0.53 11.52 8.62
CA TYR A 69 1.89 11.14 8.98
C TYR A 69 2.90 11.50 7.88
N PHE A 70 2.58 11.24 6.62
CA PHE A 70 3.46 11.60 5.51
C PHE A 70 3.68 13.11 5.40
N ARG A 71 2.60 13.91 5.49
CA ARG A 71 2.70 15.39 5.47
C ARG A 71 3.57 15.93 6.61
N GLU A 72 3.38 15.42 7.83
CA GLU A 72 4.21 15.83 8.97
C GLU A 72 5.69 15.44 8.81
N LYS A 73 5.94 14.24 8.26
CA LYS A 73 7.29 13.74 8.01
C LYS A 73 8.02 14.60 6.98
N GLU A 74 7.34 14.98 5.90
CA GLU A 74 7.89 15.89 4.88
C GLU A 74 8.15 17.29 5.45
N HIS A 75 7.21 17.82 6.24
CA HIS A 75 7.38 19.13 6.88
C HIS A 75 8.59 19.15 7.82
N LYS A 76 8.78 18.11 8.64
CA LYS A 76 9.95 17.98 9.53
C LYS A 76 11.27 17.91 8.74
N LYS A 77 11.29 17.17 7.62
CA LYS A 77 12.45 17.14 6.73
C LYS A 77 12.76 18.52 6.16
N SER A 78 11.75 19.23 5.65
CA SER A 78 11.93 20.59 5.11
C SER A 78 12.51 21.56 6.15
N LEU A 79 11.99 21.54 7.38
CA LEU A 79 12.53 22.36 8.48
C LEU A 79 13.99 21.99 8.82
N SER A 80 14.33 20.70 8.82
CA SER A 80 15.70 20.27 9.08
C SER A 80 16.69 20.72 8.01
N VAL A 81 16.27 20.70 6.74
CA VAL A 81 17.09 21.16 5.61
C VAL A 81 17.33 22.67 5.72
N LYS A 82 16.29 23.47 5.95
CA LYS A 82 16.43 24.92 6.13
C LYS A 82 17.36 25.28 7.29
N ARG A 83 17.30 24.53 8.39
CA ARG A 83 18.18 24.73 9.54
C ARG A 83 19.64 24.41 9.21
N GLN A 84 19.89 23.30 8.51
CA GLN A 84 21.24 22.95 8.04
C GLN A 84 21.80 23.97 7.04
N GLU A 85 20.96 24.51 6.15
CA GLU A 85 21.37 25.58 5.23
C GLU A 85 21.73 26.86 5.98
N GLN A 86 20.96 27.22 7.02
CA GLN A 86 21.27 28.35 7.88
C GLN A 86 22.61 28.15 8.62
N ASP A 87 22.82 27.00 9.25
CA ASP A 87 24.06 26.69 9.98
C ASP A 87 25.28 26.77 9.05
N LYS A 88 25.15 26.26 7.81
CA LYS A 88 26.21 26.36 6.77
C LYS A 88 26.50 27.81 6.37
N TRP A 89 25.46 28.62 6.18
CA TRP A 89 25.62 30.03 5.83
C TRP A 89 26.31 30.80 6.96
N GLU A 90 25.93 30.55 8.22
CA GLU A 90 26.57 31.17 9.38
C GLU A 90 28.06 30.79 9.46
N GLU A 91 28.41 29.53 9.23
CA GLU A 91 29.82 29.10 9.15
C GLU A 91 30.60 29.77 8.02
N GLU A 92 30.02 29.89 6.82
CA GLU A 92 30.67 30.51 5.66
C GLU A 92 30.90 32.01 5.88
N VAL A 93 29.93 32.72 6.48
CA VAL A 93 30.06 34.14 6.83
C VAL A 93 31.15 34.35 7.88
N LEU A 94 31.18 33.53 8.93
CA LEU A 94 32.21 33.58 9.98
C LEU A 94 33.61 33.27 9.41
N LYS A 95 33.75 32.25 8.54
CA LYS A 95 35.01 31.93 7.85
C LYS A 95 35.45 33.05 6.90
N GLY A 96 34.52 33.63 6.14
CA GLY A 96 34.78 34.76 5.24
C GLY A 96 35.22 36.03 5.96
N GLN A 97 34.67 36.30 7.14
CA GLN A 97 35.12 37.39 8.01
C GLN A 97 36.53 37.13 8.58
N SER A 98 36.85 35.90 8.98
CA SER A 98 38.20 35.59 9.50
C SER A 98 39.31 35.68 8.44
N SER A 99 39.01 35.42 7.16
CA SER A 99 39.99 35.51 6.06
C SER A 99 40.31 36.96 5.63
N SER A 100 39.46 37.92 5.96
CA SER A 100 39.64 39.32 5.57
C SER A 100 40.54 40.12 6.53
N TYR A 101 40.97 39.52 7.65
CA TYR A 101 41.87 40.14 8.63
C TYR A 101 43.33 39.65 8.56
N THR A 102 43.69 38.73 7.66
CA THR A 102 45.07 38.15 7.57
C THR A 102 45.87 38.58 6.34
N THR A 103 45.35 39.47 5.50
CA THR A 103 46.13 40.18 4.48
C THR A 103 46.32 41.64 4.88
N SER A 104 47.32 41.90 5.71
CA SER A 104 47.90 43.24 5.95
C SER A 104 49.38 43.07 6.26
#